data_AF-A0A835F9D4-F1
#
_entry.id   AF-A0A835F9D4-F1
#
_cell.length_a   1.000
_cell.length_b   1.000
_cell.length_c   1.000
_cell.angle_alpha   90.00
_cell.angle_beta   90.00
_cell.angle_gamma   90.00
#
_symmetry.space_group_name_H-M   'P 1'
#
loop_
_entity.id
_entity.type
_entity.pdbx_description
1 polymer ?
#
loop_
_entity_poly.entity_id
_entity_poly.type
_entity_poly.pdbx_seq_one_letter_code
_entity_poly.pdbx_strand_id
1 'polypeptide(L)'
;MEKRLAEPPREGEEPKSKTQIVAEVLEQTNKKNTFLRNVGMQIVQPRPNTHDVAAQLEREKMENAELLSIVNNQHKQLEEADQARIRMEEMSKRCADLEAKVDLLLGANRPS
;
A
#
# COMPACT_ATOMS: atom_id res chain seq x y z
N MET A 1 -29.86 37.62 -6.57
CA MET A 1 -31.18 36.96 -6.70
C MET A 1 -32.12 37.81 -7.54
N GLU A 2 -32.37 39.07 -7.17
CA GLU A 2 -33.28 39.99 -7.88
C GLU A 2 -32.97 40.12 -9.38
N LYS A 3 -31.69 40.27 -9.75
CA LYS A 3 -31.26 40.34 -11.16
C LYS A 3 -31.65 39.11 -11.99
N ARG A 4 -31.71 37.91 -11.39
CA ARG A 4 -32.11 36.67 -12.08
C ARG A 4 -33.62 36.45 -12.12
N LEU A 5 -34.38 37.14 -11.25
CA LEU A 5 -35.84 37.15 -11.28
C LEU A 5 -36.39 38.14 -12.31
N ALA A 6 -35.64 39.21 -12.59
CA ALA A 6 -35.97 40.22 -13.59
C ALA A 6 -35.46 39.88 -15.01
N GLU A 7 -34.74 38.76 -15.17
CA GLU A 7 -34.18 38.34 -16.44
C GLU A 7 -35.30 37.74 -17.32
N PRO A 8 -35.57 38.30 -18.51
CA PRO A 8 -36.60 37.77 -19.39
C PRO A 8 -36.23 36.36 -19.87
N PRO A 9 -37.21 35.45 -20.02
CA PRO A 9 -36.98 34.14 -20.60
C PRO A 9 -36.34 34.26 -21.99
N ARG A 10 -35.38 33.38 -22.30
CA ARG A 10 -34.83 33.30 -23.66
C ARG A 10 -35.91 32.82 -24.61
N GLU A 11 -35.87 33.29 -25.85
CA GLU A 11 -36.89 32.99 -26.85
C GLU A 11 -37.03 31.46 -27.05
N GLY A 12 -38.18 30.91 -26.67
CA GLY A 12 -38.49 29.47 -26.70
C GLY A 12 -38.31 28.71 -25.37
N GLU A 13 -37.87 29.34 -24.29
CA GLU A 13 -37.76 28.71 -22.96
C GLU A 13 -38.95 29.03 -22.05
N GLU A 14 -39.42 28.03 -21.28
CA GLU A 14 -40.41 28.26 -20.23
C GLU A 14 -39.83 29.15 -19.11
N PRO A 15 -40.64 30.05 -18.53
CA PRO A 15 -40.18 30.91 -17.45
C PRO A 15 -39.77 30.08 -16.23
N LYS A 16 -38.53 30.27 -15.77
CA LYS A 16 -38.00 29.59 -14.58
C LYS A 16 -38.82 29.94 -13.34
N SER A 17 -39.19 28.92 -12.57
CA SER A 17 -39.86 29.12 -11.28
C SER A 17 -38.93 29.79 -10.26
N LYS A 18 -39.52 30.53 -9.30
CA LYS A 18 -38.79 31.15 -8.18
C LYS A 18 -37.92 30.13 -7.43
N THR A 19 -38.43 28.92 -7.22
CA THR A 19 -37.70 27.83 -6.55
C THR A 19 -36.46 27.41 -7.33
N GLN A 20 -36.56 27.35 -8.65
CA GLN A 20 -35.46 26.97 -9.53
C GLN A 20 -34.39 28.05 -9.59
N ILE A 21 -34.80 29.33 -9.61
CA ILE A 21 -33.88 30.47 -9.55
C ILE A 21 -33.14 30.49 -8.20
N VAL A 22 -33.84 30.23 -7.10
CA VAL A 22 -33.22 30.15 -5.77
C VAL A 22 -32.21 28.99 -5.70
N ALA A 23 -32.55 27.81 -6.24
CA ALA A 23 -31.63 26.68 -6.29
C ALA A 23 -30.36 26.99 -7.10
N GLU A 24 -30.48 27.57 -8.29
CA GLU A 24 -29.34 27.92 -9.16
C GLU A 24 -28.43 28.97 -8.48
N VAL A 25 -29.02 29.96 -7.81
CA VAL A 25 -28.27 30.98 -7.06
C VAL A 25 -27.53 30.34 -5.89
N LEU A 26 -28.19 29.50 -5.10
CA LEU A 26 -27.59 28.82 -3.95
C LEU A 26 -26.45 27.90 -4.37
N GLU A 27 -26.61 27.16 -5.47
CA GLU A 27 -25.56 26.31 -6.02
C GLU A 27 -24.31 27.13 -6.41
N GLN A 28 -24.51 28.26 -7.10
CA GLN A 28 -23.42 29.16 -7.48
C GLN A 28 -22.74 29.82 -6.26
N THR A 29 -23.50 30.25 -5.25
CA THR A 29 -22.94 30.88 -4.05
C THR A 29 -22.23 29.88 -3.16
N ASN A 30 -22.79 28.68 -2.99
CA ASN A 30 -22.24 27.67 -2.07
C ASN A 30 -20.99 27.00 -2.64
N LYS A 31 -20.84 26.91 -3.98
CA LYS A 31 -19.65 26.34 -4.63
C LYS A 31 -18.34 27.04 -4.26
N LYS A 32 -18.38 28.35 -3.93
CA LYS A 32 -17.19 29.14 -3.56
C LYS A 32 -17.17 29.53 -2.08
N ASN A 33 -18.13 29.05 -1.28
CA ASN A 33 -18.27 29.46 0.10
C ASN A 33 -17.20 28.76 0.99
N THR A 34 -16.22 29.54 1.44
CA THR A 34 -15.12 29.05 2.28
C THR A 34 -15.59 28.61 3.65
N PHE A 35 -16.59 29.26 4.24
CA PHE A 35 -17.17 28.85 5.52
C PHE A 35 -17.79 27.46 5.41
N LEU A 36 -18.64 27.21 4.40
CA LEU A 36 -19.26 25.90 4.16
C LEU A 36 -18.22 24.81 3.90
N ARG A 37 -17.14 25.14 3.19
CA ARG A 37 -15.98 24.25 3.04
C ARG A 37 -15.31 23.94 4.37
N ASN A 38 -15.06 24.95 5.20
CA ASN A 38 -14.34 24.80 6.46
C ASN A 38 -15.16 24.02 7.50
N VAL A 39 -16.49 24.09 7.43
CA VAL A 39 -17.41 23.32 8.30
C VAL A 39 -17.83 21.97 7.68
N GLY A 40 -17.20 21.54 6.58
CA GLY A 40 -17.43 20.22 5.97
C GLY A 40 -18.76 20.05 5.22
N MET A 41 -19.49 21.14 4.96
CA MET A 41 -20.77 21.16 4.24
C MET A 41 -20.60 21.54 2.76
N GLN A 42 -19.55 21.02 2.11
CA GLN A 42 -19.37 21.23 0.68
C GLN A 42 -20.35 20.36 -0.12
N ILE A 43 -21.13 20.98 -1.00
CA ILE A 43 -21.91 20.32 -2.06
C ILE A 43 -20.91 19.93 -3.17
N VAL A 44 -19.92 19.08 -2.87
CA VAL A 44 -18.93 18.63 -3.86
C VAL A 44 -19.07 17.13 -4.02
N GLN A 45 -19.71 16.77 -5.13
CA GLN A 45 -19.75 15.46 -5.79
C GLN A 45 -20.17 14.23 -4.95
N PRO A 46 -20.65 13.16 -5.61
CA PRO A 46 -20.92 11.90 -4.94
C PRO A 46 -19.67 11.47 -4.17
N ARG A 47 -19.85 11.00 -2.92
CA ARG A 47 -18.79 10.33 -2.16
C ARG A 47 -18.05 9.36 -3.10
N PRO A 48 -16.71 9.23 -3.01
CA PRO A 48 -15.99 8.22 -3.77
C PRO A 48 -16.71 6.89 -3.58
N ASN A 49 -17.10 6.29 -4.71
CA ASN A 49 -17.97 5.11 -4.73
C ASN A 49 -17.42 4.09 -3.74
N THR A 50 -18.20 3.69 -2.74
CA THR A 50 -17.78 2.72 -1.71
C THR A 50 -17.28 1.40 -2.32
N HIS A 51 -17.74 1.10 -3.54
CA HIS A 51 -17.27 0.02 -4.39
C HIS A 51 -15.76 0.12 -4.75
N ASP A 52 -15.25 1.33 -5.01
CA ASP A 52 -13.84 1.55 -5.37
C ASP A 52 -12.92 1.32 -4.17
N VAL A 53 -13.36 1.71 -2.97
CA VAL A 53 -12.63 1.45 -1.71
C VAL A 53 -12.59 -0.05 -1.40
N ALA A 54 -13.69 -0.78 -1.58
CA ALA A 54 -13.71 -2.23 -1.38
C ALA A 54 -12.80 -2.97 -2.38
N ALA A 55 -12.79 -2.54 -3.64
CA ALA A 55 -11.92 -3.12 -4.67
C ALA A 55 -10.43 -2.78 -4.45
N GLN A 56 -10.12 -1.60 -3.88
CA GLN A 56 -8.75 -1.28 -3.46
C GLN A 56 -8.32 -2.14 -2.27
N LEU A 57 -9.16 -2.29 -1.25
CA LEU A 57 -8.85 -3.10 -0.07
C LEU A 57 -8.59 -4.57 -0.44
N GLU A 58 -9.37 -5.13 -1.36
CA GLU A 58 -9.17 -6.53 -1.78
C GLU A 58 -7.86 -6.70 -2.57
N ARG A 59 -7.50 -5.72 -3.42
CA ARG A 59 -6.20 -5.70 -4.09
C ARG A 59 -5.04 -5.63 -3.10
N GLU A 60 -5.12 -4.73 -2.12
CA GLU A 60 -4.11 -4.58 -1.08
C GLU A 60 -3.96 -5.86 -0.24
N LYS A 61 -5.07 -6.54 0.07
CA LYS A 61 -5.01 -7.84 0.79
C LYS A 61 -4.30 -8.91 -0.01
N MET A 62 -4.57 -9.01 -1.31
CA MET A 62 -3.88 -9.98 -2.17
C MET A 62 -2.39 -9.68 -2.29
N GLU A 63 -2.02 -8.42 -2.50
CA GLU A 63 -0.61 -7.99 -2.55
C GLU A 63 0.10 -8.25 -1.21
N ASN A 64 -0.55 -7.96 -0.09
CA ASN A 64 0.01 -8.24 1.23
C ASN A 64 0.21 -9.75 1.47
N ALA A 65 -0.74 -10.59 1.05
CA ALA A 65 -0.59 -12.04 1.12
C ALA A 65 0.60 -12.55 0.31
N GLU A 66 0.83 -11.99 -0.88
CA GLU A 66 2.00 -12.29 -1.71
C GLU A 66 3.30 -11.88 -1.03
N LEU A 67 3.36 -10.65 -0.50
CA LEU A 67 4.52 -10.16 0.25
C LEU A 67 4.84 -11.01 1.48
N LEU A 68 3.81 -11.42 2.24
CA LEU A 68 3.98 -12.31 3.38
C LEU A 68 4.55 -13.68 2.96
N SER A 69 4.12 -14.21 1.82
CA SER A 69 4.66 -15.45 1.26
C SER A 69 6.15 -15.30 0.91
N ILE A 70 6.52 -14.21 0.25
CA ILE A 70 7.91 -13.89 -0.10
C ILE A 70 8.77 -13.78 1.15
N VAL A 71 8.34 -13.02 2.16
CA VAL A 71 9.08 -12.82 3.41
C VAL A 71 9.28 -14.15 4.13
N ASN A 72 8.24 -14.99 4.22
CA ASN A 72 8.36 -16.29 4.89
C ASN A 72 9.32 -17.22 4.14
N ASN A 73 9.27 -17.23 2.81
CA ASN A 73 10.21 -18.01 2.01
C ASN A 73 11.65 -17.53 2.19
N GLN A 74 11.88 -16.22 2.19
CA GLN A 74 13.21 -15.64 2.44
C GLN A 74 13.72 -15.99 3.84
N HIS A 75 12.86 -15.93 4.85
CA HIS A 75 13.22 -16.32 6.22
C HIS A 75 13.70 -17.78 6.29
N LYS A 76 12.94 -18.69 5.67
CA LYS A 76 13.31 -20.10 5.59
C LYS A 76 14.64 -20.32 4.87
N GLN A 77 14.85 -19.66 3.75
CA GLN A 77 16.13 -19.74 3.01
C GLN A 77 17.31 -19.26 3.84
N LEU A 78 17.13 -18.18 4.61
CA LEU A 78 18.16 -17.65 5.50
C LEU A 78 18.51 -18.67 6.59
N GLU A 79 17.50 -19.25 7.23
CA GLU A 79 17.70 -20.25 8.29
C GLU A 79 18.41 -21.51 7.75
N GLU A 80 18.01 -22.00 6.57
CA GLU A 80 18.68 -23.13 5.91
C GLU A 80 20.14 -22.81 5.56
N ALA A 81 20.41 -21.60 5.06
CA ALA A 81 21.75 -21.15 4.74
C ALA A 81 22.65 -21.05 6.00
N ASP A 82 22.12 -20.52 7.10
CA ASP A 82 22.85 -20.46 8.36
C ASP A 82 23.14 -21.87 8.91
N GLN A 83 22.17 -22.78 8.88
CA GLN A 83 22.38 -24.17 9.27
C GLN A 83 23.41 -24.88 8.37
N ALA A 84 23.42 -24.59 7.07
CA ALA A 84 24.42 -25.12 6.15
C ALA A 84 25.83 -24.60 6.48
N ARG A 85 25.95 -23.29 6.78
CA ARG A 85 27.21 -22.67 7.17
C ARG A 85 27.77 -23.27 8.47
N ILE A 86 26.93 -23.45 9.48
CA ILE A 86 27.32 -24.08 10.76
C ILE A 86 27.83 -25.50 10.51
N ARG A 87 27.09 -26.32 9.75
CA ARG A 87 27.51 -27.70 9.42
C ARG A 87 28.84 -27.74 8.67
N MET A 88 29.05 -26.81 7.74
CA MET A 88 30.31 -26.71 7.01
C MET A 88 31.49 -26.37 7.94
N GLU A 89 31.30 -25.46 8.89
CA GLU A 89 32.33 -25.09 9.86
C GLU A 89 32.69 -26.27 10.79
N GLU A 90 31.70 -27.01 11.27
CA GLU A 90 31.90 -28.22 12.08
C GLU A 90 32.68 -29.30 11.31
N MET A 91 32.32 -29.51 10.04
CA MET A 91 33.02 -30.47 9.18
C MET A 91 34.46 -30.03 8.93
N SER A 92 34.71 -28.74 8.68
CA SER A 92 36.06 -28.19 8.51
C SER A 92 36.93 -28.43 9.75
N LYS A 93 36.40 -28.18 10.96
CA LYS A 93 37.08 -28.47 12.23
C LYS A 93 37.43 -29.96 12.36
N ARG A 94 36.50 -30.86 12.04
CA ARG A 94 36.75 -32.31 12.06
C ARG A 94 37.83 -32.73 11.06
N CYS A 95 37.85 -32.14 9.86
CA CYS A 95 38.89 -32.39 8.88
C CYS A 95 40.26 -31.96 9.39
N ALA A 96 40.37 -30.76 9.96
CA ALA A 96 41.61 -30.26 10.55
C ALA A 96 42.11 -31.14 11.72
N ASP A 97 41.21 -31.60 12.59
CA ASP A 97 41.55 -32.53 13.68
C ASP A 97 42.07 -33.89 13.17
N LEU A 98 41.45 -34.42 12.12
CA LEU A 98 41.90 -35.67 11.50
C LEU A 98 43.25 -35.50 10.80
N GLU A 99 43.45 -34.39 10.10
CA GLU A 99 44.73 -34.04 9.46
C GLU A 99 45.86 -33.96 10.49
N ALA A 100 45.64 -33.23 11.60
CA ALA A 100 46.62 -33.15 12.69
C ALA A 100 46.96 -34.52 13.30
N LYS A 101 45.97 -35.42 13.42
CA LYS A 101 46.21 -36.79 13.90
C LYS A 101 47.02 -37.63 12.92
N VAL A 102 46.77 -37.48 11.61
CA VAL A 102 47.54 -38.16 10.57
C VAL A 102 49.00 -37.70 10.61
N ASP A 103 49.23 -36.38 10.69
CA ASP A 103 50.58 -35.82 10.77
C ASP A 103 51.34 -36.32 12.01
N LEU A 104 50.65 -36.42 13.16
CA LEU A 104 51.24 -36.98 14.38
C LEU A 104 51.68 -38.44 14.20
N LEU A 105 50.83 -39.28 13.58
CA LEU A 105 51.14 -40.69 13.35
C LEU A 105 52.29 -40.88 12.35
N LEU A 106 52.33 -40.06 11.30
CA LEU A 106 53.41 -40.07 10.31
C LEU A 106 54.72 -39.52 10.90
N GLY A 107 54.66 -38.53 11.78
CA GLY A 107 55.80 -38.02 12.55
C GLY A 107 56.34 -39.05 13.55
N ALA A 108 55.46 -39.79 14.23
CA ALA A 108 55.83 -40.83 15.20
C ALA A 108 56.46 -42.08 14.55
N ASN A 109 56.18 -42.35 13.28
CA ASN A 109 56.71 -43.52 12.54
C ASN A 109 57.98 -43.22 11.73
N ARG A 110 58.60 -42.05 11.89
CA ARG A 110 59.87 -41.73 11.20
C ARG A 110 61.03 -42.41 11.96
N PRO A 111 61.78 -43.35 11.35
CA PRO A 111 62.92 -43.98 12.02
C PRO A 111 64.04 -42.95 12.25
N SER A 112 64.70 -43.04 13.42
CA SER A 112 65.83 -42.21 13.85
C SER A 112 67.03 -42.26 12.92
#